data_AF-A0A2P6NGL7-F1
#
_entry.id   AF-A0A2P6NGL7-F1
#
_cell.length_a   1.000
_cell.length_b   1.000
_cell.length_c   1.000
_cell.angle_alpha   90.00
_cell.angle_beta   90.00
_cell.angle_gamma   90.00
#
_symmetry.space_group_name_H-M   'P 1'
#
loop_
_entity.id
_entity.type
_entity.pdbx_description
1 polymer ?
#
loop_
_entity_poly.entity_id
_entity_poly.type
_entity_poly.pdbx_seq_one_letter_code
_entity_poly.pdbx_strand_id
1 'polypeptide(L)'
;MVLPLIKLGSLFIKTLSKPVANSIKQYAKTSPVFRKGCLRSAQTYHNFELSLKRRMLGLKEEELMAIPISGEKAVVLCADMLGEAIVFTIAVLIVVFETARSKASETAKKEELNSQLVDMKSRLIELETKFKLLEQQREGTDPQQQQQEALNTIQKGTEGKDGPKTLWKSLRFGSKSQS
;
A
#
# COMPACT_ATOMS: atom_id res chain seq x y z
N MET A 1 3.34 -16.72 -0.73
CA MET A 1 3.72 -17.95 -1.47
C MET A 1 4.96 -17.69 -2.35
N VAL A 2 6.12 -17.38 -1.76
CA VAL A 2 7.34 -16.96 -2.52
C VAL A 2 8.31 -18.13 -2.76
N LEU A 3 8.16 -19.21 -1.98
CA LEU A 3 8.97 -20.43 -2.05
C LEU A 3 8.94 -21.17 -3.41
N PRO A 4 7.81 -21.22 -4.16
CA PRO A 4 7.78 -21.89 -5.47
C PRO A 4 8.60 -21.14 -6.53
N LEU A 5 8.51 -19.80 -6.55
CA LEU A 5 9.18 -18.95 -7.54
C LEU A 5 10.70 -19.00 -7.43
N ILE A 6 11.25 -19.02 -6.21
CA ILE A 6 12.70 -19.11 -6.00
C ILE A 6 13.23 -20.46 -6.52
N LYS A 7 12.51 -21.56 -6.26
CA LYS A 7 12.88 -22.88 -6.78
C LYS A 7 12.79 -22.94 -8.30
N LEU A 8 11.72 -22.41 -8.91
CA LEU A 8 11.60 -22.32 -10.36
C LEU A 8 12.70 -21.47 -10.99
N GLY A 9 13.00 -20.30 -10.42
CA GLY A 9 14.06 -19.41 -10.89
C GLY A 9 15.43 -20.09 -10.88
N SER A 10 15.76 -20.78 -9.79
CA SER A 10 17.04 -21.50 -9.66
C SER A 10 17.20 -22.65 -10.67
N LEU A 11 16.09 -23.28 -11.06
CA LEU A 11 16.10 -24.35 -12.05
C LEU A 11 16.22 -23.79 -13.47
N PHE A 12 15.54 -22.67 -13.75
CA PHE A 12 15.54 -22.01 -15.05
C PHE A 12 16.93 -21.47 -15.41
N ILE A 13 17.64 -20.89 -14.44
CA ILE A 13 19.03 -20.42 -14.59
C ILE A 13 19.95 -21.58 -15.02
N LYS A 14 19.88 -22.73 -14.33
CA LYS A 14 20.70 -23.89 -14.69
C LYS A 14 20.34 -24.51 -16.04
N THR A 15 19.07 -24.43 -16.43
CA THR A 15 18.57 -25.09 -17.65
C THR A 15 18.83 -24.25 -18.89
N LEU A 16 18.81 -22.92 -18.79
CA LEU A 16 19.11 -22.02 -19.90
C LEU A 16 20.60 -21.73 -20.07
N SER A 17 21.39 -21.69 -18.99
CA SER A 17 22.82 -21.37 -19.12
C SER A 17 23.60 -22.40 -19.93
N LYS A 18 23.27 -23.70 -19.83
CA LYS A 18 23.97 -24.76 -20.57
C LYS A 18 23.79 -24.70 -22.10
N PRO A 19 22.55 -24.64 -22.65
CA PRO A 19 22.36 -24.56 -24.10
C PRO A 19 22.89 -23.25 -24.68
N VAL A 20 22.78 -22.13 -23.94
CA VAL A 20 23.32 -20.83 -24.37
C VAL A 20 24.85 -20.87 -24.40
N ALA A 21 25.50 -21.38 -23.35
CA ALA A 21 26.95 -21.53 -23.33
C ALA A 21 27.46 -22.46 -24.44
N ASN A 22 26.75 -23.56 -24.73
CA ASN A 22 27.11 -24.46 -25.83
C ASN A 22 26.96 -23.78 -27.20
N SER A 23 25.93 -22.96 -27.40
CA SER A 23 25.73 -22.19 -28.63
C SER A 23 26.85 -21.15 -28.83
N ILE A 24 27.25 -20.48 -27.76
CA ILE A 24 28.35 -19.50 -27.79
C ILE A 24 29.70 -20.19 -28.05
N LYS A 25 29.93 -21.38 -27.47
CA LYS A 25 31.12 -22.20 -27.75
C LYS A 25 31.20 -22.62 -29.22
N GLN A 26 30.07 -22.95 -29.85
CA GLN A 26 30.02 -23.24 -31.29
C GLN A 26 30.33 -21.99 -32.12
N TYR A 27 29.75 -20.84 -31.75
CA TYR A 27 30.01 -19.57 -32.45
C TYR A 27 31.48 -19.13 -32.36
N ALA A 28 32.13 -19.37 -31.23
CA ALA A 28 33.54 -19.04 -31.02
C ALA A 28 34.52 -19.89 -31.83
N LYS A 29 34.11 -21.08 -32.29
CA LYS A 29 34.90 -21.90 -33.23
C LYS A 29 34.86 -21.32 -34.63
N THR A 30 33.74 -20.72 -35.02
CA THR A 30 33.53 -20.17 -36.35
C THR A 30 34.07 -18.74 -36.50
N SER A 31 34.05 -17.94 -35.43
CA SER A 31 34.47 -16.53 -35.48
C SER A 31 35.79 -16.26 -34.74
N PRO A 32 36.88 -15.93 -35.46
CA PRO A 32 38.15 -15.57 -34.85
C PRO A 32 38.11 -14.19 -34.16
N VAL A 33 37.21 -13.30 -34.60
CA VAL A 33 36.99 -11.98 -33.98
C VAL A 33 36.39 -12.16 -32.58
N PHE A 34 35.40 -13.04 -32.46
CA PHE A 34 34.79 -13.36 -31.18
C PHE A 34 35.80 -14.02 -30.22
N ARG A 35 36.64 -14.93 -30.73
CA ARG A 35 37.72 -15.54 -29.95
C ARG A 35 38.71 -14.52 -29.38
N LYS A 36 39.09 -13.49 -30.16
CA LYS A 36 39.94 -12.38 -29.67
C LYS A 36 39.24 -11.56 -28.60
N GLY A 37 37.94 -11.30 -28.73
CA GLY A 37 37.13 -10.65 -27.70
C GLY A 37 37.12 -11.45 -26.40
N CYS A 38 36.83 -12.75 -26.46
CA CYS A 38 36.83 -13.63 -25.29
C CYS A 38 38.20 -13.76 -24.62
N LEU A 39 39.30 -13.76 -25.39
CA LEU A 39 40.66 -13.70 -24.84
C LEU A 39 40.87 -12.44 -24.01
N ARG A 40 40.41 -11.28 -24.49
CA ARG A 40 40.50 -10.01 -23.76
C ARG A 40 39.66 -10.02 -22.49
N SER A 41 38.42 -10.53 -22.57
CA SER A 41 37.53 -10.66 -21.41
C SER A 41 38.09 -11.62 -20.36
N ALA A 42 38.65 -12.76 -20.77
CA ALA A 42 39.26 -13.73 -19.86
C ALA A 42 40.51 -13.17 -19.16
N GLN A 43 41.33 -12.41 -19.89
CA GLN A 43 42.49 -11.71 -19.31
C GLN A 43 42.06 -10.63 -18.31
N THR A 44 41.02 -9.85 -18.63
CA THR A 44 40.49 -8.85 -17.69
C THR A 44 39.89 -9.49 -16.45
N TYR A 45 39.22 -10.63 -16.58
CA TYR A 45 38.67 -11.37 -15.43
C TYR A 45 39.78 -11.80 -14.48
N HIS A 46 40.86 -12.37 -15.01
CA HIS A 46 41.99 -12.75 -14.19
C HIS A 46 42.65 -11.55 -13.52
N ASN A 47 42.91 -10.47 -14.27
CA ASN A 47 43.47 -9.23 -13.71
C ASN A 47 42.58 -8.60 -12.63
N PHE A 48 41.27 -8.71 -12.78
CA PHE A 48 40.29 -8.26 -11.80
C PHE A 48 40.33 -9.11 -10.54
N GLU A 49 40.39 -10.44 -10.68
CA GLU A 49 40.55 -11.37 -9.56
C GLU A 49 41.85 -11.10 -8.78
N LEU A 50 42.94 -10.85 -9.49
CA LEU A 50 44.22 -10.45 -8.90
C LEU A 50 44.13 -9.09 -8.19
N SER A 51 43.41 -8.13 -8.78
CA SER A 51 43.21 -6.80 -8.18
C SER A 51 42.36 -6.88 -6.91
N LEU A 52 41.34 -7.74 -6.90
CA LEU A 52 40.51 -7.99 -5.72
C LEU A 52 41.28 -8.70 -4.61
N LYS A 53 42.03 -9.77 -4.93
CA LYS A 53 42.88 -10.47 -3.97
C LYS A 53 43.93 -9.55 -3.37
N ARG A 54 44.53 -8.68 -4.17
CA ARG A 54 45.45 -7.62 -3.71
C ARG A 54 44.78 -6.63 -2.75
N ARG A 55 43.57 -6.16 -3.08
CA ARG A 55 42.83 -5.20 -2.24
C ARG A 55 42.28 -5.79 -0.94
N MET A 56 41.84 -7.04 -0.98
CA MET A 56 41.18 -7.69 0.16
C MET A 56 42.16 -8.39 1.10
N LEU A 57 43.20 -9.04 0.56
CA LEU A 57 44.14 -9.85 1.34
C LEU A 57 45.51 -9.16 1.51
N GLY A 58 45.73 -8.01 0.88
CA GLY A 58 47.00 -7.27 0.97
C GLY A 58 48.21 -8.01 0.39
N LEU A 59 47.99 -9.08 -0.37
CA LEU A 59 49.04 -9.92 -0.96
C LEU A 59 49.84 -9.11 -2.00
N LYS A 60 51.17 -9.21 -1.98
CA LYS A 60 52.07 -8.54 -2.93
C LYS A 60 52.14 -9.29 -4.26
N GLU A 61 52.36 -8.51 -5.32
CA GLU A 61 52.24 -8.88 -6.73
C GLU A 61 53.13 -10.06 -7.19
N GLU A 62 54.19 -10.38 -6.44
CA GLU A 62 55.17 -11.43 -6.80
C GLU A 62 54.65 -12.86 -6.74
N GLU A 63 53.61 -13.17 -5.93
CA GLU A 63 53.07 -14.53 -5.85
C GLU A 63 51.99 -14.83 -6.90
N LEU A 64 51.43 -13.81 -7.55
CA LEU A 64 50.35 -13.98 -8.50
C LEU A 64 50.79 -13.64 -9.92
N MET A 65 51.60 -14.52 -10.51
CA MET A 65 51.85 -14.48 -11.95
C MET A 65 50.54 -14.72 -12.71
N ALA A 66 50.12 -13.72 -13.49
CA ALA A 66 49.02 -13.85 -14.42
C ALA A 66 49.40 -14.81 -15.56
N ILE A 67 49.12 -16.10 -15.38
CA ILE A 67 49.37 -17.09 -16.43
C ILE A 67 48.40 -16.79 -17.59
N PRO A 68 48.90 -16.50 -18.82
CA PRO A 68 48.04 -16.24 -19.95
C PRO A 68 47.17 -17.46 -20.22
N ILE A 69 45.86 -17.27 -20.12
CA ILE A 69 44.88 -18.34 -20.27
C ILE A 69 44.93 -18.82 -21.73
N SER A 70 45.11 -20.13 -21.93
CA SER A 70 45.06 -20.74 -23.27
C SER A 70 43.76 -20.37 -23.99
N GLY A 71 43.84 -20.10 -25.29
CA GLY A 71 42.71 -19.55 -26.05
C GLY A 71 41.45 -20.41 -26.07
N GLU A 72 41.56 -21.74 -25.88
CA GLU A 72 40.38 -22.60 -25.74
C GLU A 72 39.71 -22.44 -24.38
N LYS A 73 40.51 -22.35 -23.30
CA LYS A 73 39.99 -22.14 -21.94
C LYS A 73 39.33 -20.76 -21.79
N ALA A 74 39.92 -19.74 -22.42
CA ALA A 74 39.35 -18.39 -22.45
C ALA A 74 37.97 -18.35 -23.13
N VAL A 75 37.80 -19.10 -24.22
CA VAL A 75 36.51 -19.21 -24.93
C VAL A 75 35.46 -19.92 -24.08
N VAL A 76 35.83 -21.00 -23.39
CA VAL A 76 34.91 -21.72 -22.50
C VAL A 76 34.42 -20.82 -21.37
N LEU A 77 35.35 -20.14 -20.69
CA LEU A 77 35.05 -19.24 -19.59
C LEU A 77 34.17 -18.06 -20.04
N CYS A 78 34.51 -17.46 -21.19
CA CYS A 78 33.75 -16.38 -21.79
C CYS A 78 32.32 -16.83 -22.15
N ALA A 79 32.16 -18.01 -22.75
CA ALA A 79 30.85 -18.54 -23.13
C ALA A 79 29.96 -18.82 -21.91
N ASP A 80 30.54 -19.34 -20.83
CA ASP A 80 29.80 -19.59 -19.59
C ASP A 80 29.38 -18.26 -18.92
N MET A 81 30.29 -17.26 -18.85
CA MET A 81 29.95 -15.92 -18.33
C MET A 81 28.88 -15.20 -19.16
N LEU A 82 29.01 -15.23 -20.49
CA LEU A 82 28.09 -14.53 -21.38
C LEU A 82 26.71 -15.19 -21.40
N GLY A 83 26.66 -16.53 -21.31
CA GLY A 83 25.41 -17.28 -21.23
C GLY A 83 24.62 -16.97 -19.95
N GLU A 84 25.31 -16.90 -18.82
CA GLU A 84 24.69 -16.51 -17.55
C GLU A 84 24.25 -15.04 -17.56
N ALA A 85 25.08 -14.13 -18.10
CA ALA A 85 24.75 -12.71 -18.22
C ALA A 85 23.49 -12.46 -19.08
N ILE A 86 23.33 -13.18 -20.19
CA ILE A 86 22.15 -13.07 -21.07
C ILE A 86 20.89 -13.49 -20.31
N VAL A 87 20.93 -14.63 -19.62
CA VAL A 87 19.77 -15.13 -18.85
C VAL A 87 19.40 -14.15 -17.73
N PHE A 88 20.38 -13.63 -16.99
CA PHE A 88 20.13 -12.61 -15.97
C PHE A 88 19.56 -11.31 -16.56
N THR A 89 20.08 -10.87 -17.70
CA THR A 89 19.59 -9.65 -18.37
C THR A 89 18.12 -9.81 -18.76
N ILE A 90 17.75 -10.95 -19.35
CA ILE A 90 16.35 -11.24 -19.70
C ILE A 90 15.48 -11.27 -18.44
N ALA A 91 15.94 -11.91 -17.36
CA ALA A 91 15.20 -11.96 -16.10
C ALA A 91 14.98 -10.56 -15.50
N VAL A 92 16.02 -9.72 -15.45
CA VAL A 92 15.94 -8.34 -14.98
C VAL A 92 15.00 -7.52 -15.86
N LEU A 93 15.10 -7.65 -17.19
CA LEU A 93 14.21 -6.96 -18.12
C LEU A 93 12.74 -7.32 -17.88
N ILE A 94 12.42 -8.59 -17.66
CA ILE A 94 11.04 -9.03 -17.36
C ILE A 94 10.55 -8.37 -16.07
N VAL A 95 11.35 -8.40 -15.00
CA VAL A 95 10.98 -7.78 -13.71
C VAL A 95 10.80 -6.27 -13.84
N VAL A 96 11.70 -5.60 -14.55
CA VAL A 96 11.60 -4.15 -14.79
C VAL A 96 10.36 -3.83 -15.63
N PHE A 97 10.08 -4.63 -16.66
CA PHE A 97 8.89 -4.47 -17.49
C PHE A 97 7.60 -4.68 -16.70
N GLU A 98 7.54 -5.72 -15.87
CA GLU A 98 6.39 -6.01 -15.00
C GLU A 98 6.20 -4.88 -13.99
N THR A 99 7.26 -4.41 -13.34
CA THR A 99 7.17 -3.30 -12.37
C THR A 99 6.79 -1.98 -13.03
N ALA A 100 7.28 -1.70 -14.25
CA ALA A 100 6.87 -0.52 -15.01
C ALA A 100 5.36 -0.57 -15.35
N ARG A 101 4.87 -1.73 -15.81
CA ARG A 101 3.45 -1.94 -16.10
C ARG A 101 2.58 -1.93 -14.84
N SER A 102 3.03 -2.56 -13.75
CA SER A 102 2.29 -2.66 -12.49
C SER A 102 2.11 -1.30 -11.82
N LYS A 103 3.13 -0.42 -11.90
CA LYS A 103 3.05 0.95 -11.38
C LYS A 103 1.90 1.76 -12.00
N ALA A 104 1.61 1.58 -13.29
CA ALA A 104 0.49 2.26 -13.95
C ALA A 104 -0.88 1.82 -13.40
N SER A 105 -1.01 0.54 -13.00
CA SER A 105 -2.23 0.04 -12.34
C SER A 105 -2.30 0.46 -10.87
N GLU A 106 -1.17 0.65 -10.19
CA GLU A 106 -1.15 1.04 -8.78
C GLU A 106 -1.47 2.52 -8.55
N THR A 107 -1.05 3.41 -9.46
CA THR A 107 -1.41 4.83 -9.38
C THR A 107 -2.92 5.03 -9.49
N ALA A 108 -3.57 4.32 -10.41
CA ALA A 108 -5.03 4.34 -10.54
C ALA A 108 -5.74 3.85 -9.27
N LYS A 109 -5.23 2.77 -8.65
CA LYS A 109 -5.76 2.25 -7.38
C LYS A 109 -5.55 3.22 -6.22
N LYS A 110 -4.39 3.89 -6.16
CA LYS A 110 -4.10 4.89 -5.11
C LYS A 110 -5.02 6.11 -5.22
N GLU A 111 -5.34 6.54 -6.43
CA GLU A 111 -6.26 7.65 -6.68
C GLU A 111 -7.69 7.30 -6.25
N GLU A 112 -8.15 6.09 -6.55
CA GLU A 112 -9.45 5.58 -6.07
C GLU A 112 -9.50 5.44 -4.54
N LEU A 113 -8.44 4.94 -3.90
CA LEU A 113 -8.38 4.89 -2.44
C LEU A 113 -8.42 6.30 -1.81
N ASN A 114 -7.78 7.27 -2.45
CA ASN A 114 -7.76 8.64 -1.95
C ASN A 114 -9.14 9.31 -2.10
N SER A 115 -9.88 9.04 -3.19
CA SER A 115 -11.25 9.52 -3.35
C SER A 115 -12.20 8.91 -2.33
N GLN A 116 -12.07 7.61 -2.04
CA GLN A 116 -12.83 6.95 -0.97
C GLN A 116 -12.52 7.54 0.42
N LEU A 117 -11.25 7.90 0.67
CA LEU A 117 -10.84 8.54 1.92
C LEU A 117 -11.47 9.94 2.08
N VAL A 118 -11.53 10.71 0.99
CA VAL A 118 -12.16 12.04 0.97
C VAL A 118 -13.68 11.94 1.16
N ASP A 119 -14.34 10.96 0.54
CA ASP A 119 -15.78 10.72 0.72
C ASP A 119 -16.10 10.34 2.18
N MET A 120 -15.32 9.41 2.76
CA MET A 120 -15.45 9.03 4.16
C MET A 120 -15.30 10.23 5.11
N LYS A 121 -14.31 11.10 4.90
CA LYS A 121 -14.14 12.32 5.71
C LYS A 121 -15.31 13.27 5.57
N SER A 122 -15.84 13.43 4.36
CA SER A 122 -16.98 14.31 4.08
C SER A 122 -18.23 13.84 4.83
N ARG A 123 -18.48 12.53 4.86
CA ARG A 123 -19.58 11.93 5.63
C ARG A 123 -19.41 12.11 7.14
N LEU A 124 -18.19 12.06 7.67
CA LEU A 124 -17.93 12.34 9.08
C LEU A 124 -18.26 13.80 9.44
N ILE A 125 -17.87 14.75 8.59
CA ILE A 125 -18.18 16.17 8.78
C ILE A 125 -19.69 16.42 8.70
N GLU A 126 -20.38 15.76 7.77
CA GLU A 126 -21.84 15.83 7.65
C GLU A 126 -22.55 15.22 8.88
N LEU A 127 -22.04 14.12 9.40
CA LEU A 127 -22.54 13.53 10.65
C LEU A 127 -22.31 14.46 11.85
N GLU A 128 -21.13 15.05 11.96
CA GLU A 128 -20.78 15.97 13.05
C GLU A 128 -21.66 17.23 13.03
N THR A 129 -21.93 17.78 11.85
CA THR A 129 -22.84 18.93 11.69
C THR A 129 -24.28 18.57 12.05
N LYS A 130 -24.78 17.42 11.60
CA LYS A 130 -26.11 16.91 12.02
C LYS A 130 -26.18 16.71 13.52
N PHE A 131 -25.13 16.17 14.15
CA PHE A 131 -25.07 15.97 15.59
C PHE A 131 -25.14 17.31 16.34
N LYS A 132 -24.35 18.32 15.93
CA LYS A 132 -24.38 19.67 16.51
C LYS A 132 -25.75 20.34 16.35
N LEU A 133 -26.39 20.19 15.19
CA LEU A 133 -27.74 20.72 14.93
C LEU A 133 -28.79 20.08 15.84
N LEU A 134 -28.70 18.76 16.06
CA LEU A 134 -29.59 18.04 16.97
C LEU A 134 -29.36 18.42 18.43
N GLU A 135 -28.10 18.61 18.87
CA GLU A 135 -27.79 19.13 20.20
C GLU A 135 -28.35 20.53 20.40
N GLN A 136 -28.22 21.41 19.41
CA GLN A 136 -28.77 22.76 19.47
C GLN A 136 -30.32 22.77 19.51
N GLN A 137 -30.98 21.84 18.81
CA GLN A 137 -32.43 21.63 18.94
C GLN A 137 -32.82 21.08 20.32
N ARG A 138 -32.02 20.18 20.90
CA ARG A 138 -32.19 19.67 22.27
C ARG A 138 -32.08 20.79 23.29
N GLU A 139 -31.03 21.61 23.23
CA GLU A 139 -30.83 22.76 24.13
C GLU A 139 -31.93 23.82 23.99
N GLY A 140 -32.47 24.03 22.80
CA GLY A 140 -33.63 24.92 22.60
C GLY A 140 -34.97 24.33 23.08
N THR A 141 -35.05 23.00 23.23
CA THR A 141 -36.26 22.30 23.68
C THR A 141 -36.32 22.17 25.21
N ASP A 142 -35.18 22.16 25.91
CA ASP A 142 -35.10 22.12 27.38
C ASP A 142 -35.87 23.26 28.09
N PRO A 143 -35.76 24.55 27.67
CA PRO A 143 -36.51 25.65 28.27
C PRO A 143 -38.02 25.52 28.05
N GLN A 144 -38.46 25.02 26.89
CA GLN A 144 -39.87 24.83 26.56
C GLN A 144 -40.47 23.64 27.33
N GLN A 145 -39.73 22.54 27.48
CA GLN A 145 -40.19 21.38 28.26
C GLN A 145 -40.27 21.72 29.75
N GLN A 146 -39.28 22.42 30.30
CA GLN A 146 -39.33 22.89 31.70
C GLN A 146 -40.46 23.89 31.92
N GLN A 147 -40.73 24.79 30.97
CA GLN A 147 -41.84 25.72 31.08
C GLN A 147 -43.20 25.01 30.95
N GLN A 148 -43.32 24.00 30.09
CA GLN A 148 -44.55 23.20 29.96
C GLN A 148 -44.79 22.30 31.18
N GLU A 149 -43.73 21.74 31.79
CA GLU A 149 -43.81 21.04 33.09
C GLU A 149 -44.18 21.99 34.23
N ALA A 150 -43.59 23.18 34.27
CA ALA A 150 -43.95 24.22 35.24
C ALA A 150 -45.43 24.66 35.07
N LEU A 151 -45.92 24.80 33.83
CA LEU A 151 -47.32 25.10 33.56
C LEU A 151 -48.25 23.94 33.94
N ASN A 152 -47.87 22.70 33.64
CA ASN A 152 -48.64 21.51 34.01
C ASN A 152 -48.70 21.28 35.53
N THR A 153 -47.63 21.61 36.26
CA THR A 153 -47.60 21.55 37.74
C THR A 153 -48.43 22.66 38.38
N ILE A 154 -48.42 23.87 37.82
CA ILE A 154 -49.32 24.96 38.22
C ILE A 154 -50.78 24.58 37.95
N GLN A 155 -51.09 24.02 36.78
CA GLN A 155 -52.45 23.64 36.39
C GLN A 155 -53.03 22.53 37.28
N LYS A 156 -52.22 21.51 37.60
CA LYS A 156 -52.58 20.48 38.59
C LYS A 156 -52.78 21.06 40.00
N GLY A 157 -52.05 22.12 40.36
CA GLY A 157 -52.24 22.85 41.62
C GLY A 157 -53.52 23.70 41.66
N THR A 158 -54.01 24.16 40.50
CA THR A 158 -55.25 24.95 40.38
C THR A 158 -56.51 24.08 40.30
N GLU A 159 -56.44 22.87 39.72
CA GLU A 159 -57.58 21.93 39.71
C GLU A 159 -57.93 21.38 41.10
N GLY A 160 -57.00 21.47 42.07
CA GLY A 160 -57.24 21.11 43.47
C GLY A 160 -57.90 22.19 44.34
N LYS A 161 -58.14 23.40 43.80
CA LYS A 161 -58.74 24.54 44.54
C LYS A 161 -59.96 25.11 43.81
N ASP A 162 -60.92 24.26 43.47
CA ASP A 162 -62.30 24.73 43.28
C ASP A 162 -62.91 25.04 44.66
N GLY A 163 -62.86 26.33 45.02
CA GLY A 163 -63.73 26.90 46.05
C GLY A 163 -65.21 26.70 45.71
N PRO A 164 -66.10 26.74 46.73
CA PRO A 164 -67.35 25.98 46.76
C PRO A 164 -68.36 26.41 45.68
N LYS A 165 -68.51 25.57 44.64
CA LYS A 165 -69.62 25.65 43.65
C LYS A 165 -70.99 25.22 44.20
N THR A 166 -71.17 25.20 45.54
CA THR A 166 -72.45 24.92 46.21
C THR A 166 -73.13 26.16 46.82
N LEU A 167 -72.53 27.36 46.75
CA LEU A 167 -73.05 28.56 47.42
C LEU A 167 -73.88 29.54 46.57
N TRP A 168 -74.03 29.31 45.26
CA TRP A 168 -74.82 30.20 44.38
C TRP A 168 -76.29 29.79 44.20
N LYS A 169 -76.73 28.69 44.83
CA LYS A 169 -78.10 28.17 44.71
C LYS A 169 -79.08 28.75 45.76
N SER A 170 -78.61 29.45 46.80
CA SER A 170 -79.43 30.02 47.88
C SER A 170 -79.70 31.54 47.76
N LEU A 171 -79.19 32.21 46.74
CA LEU A 171 -79.31 33.67 46.57
C LEU A 171 -80.20 34.12 45.41
N ARG A 172 -81.00 33.20 44.83
CA ARG A 172 -81.87 33.50 43.68
C ARG A 172 -83.37 33.14 43.84
N PHE A 173 -83.84 32.96 45.08
CA PHE A 173 -85.28 32.95 45.38
C PHE A 173 -85.64 34.19 46.22
N GLY A 174 -86.28 35.18 45.57
CA GLY A 174 -86.90 36.34 46.19
C GLY A 174 -88.04 35.94 47.14
N SER A 175 -88.36 36.68 48.19
CA SER A 175 -88.81 38.09 48.21
C SER A 175 -89.99 38.36 47.27
N LYS A 176 -91.19 37.97 47.74
CA LYS A 176 -92.52 38.64 47.61
C LYS A 176 -93.40 37.99 48.70
N SER A 177 -93.66 38.63 49.85
CA SER A 177 -94.59 39.75 50.13
C SER A 177 -96.08 39.37 50.11
N GLN A 178 -96.69 39.43 51.31
CA GLN A 178 -98.08 39.78 51.65
C GLN A 178 -99.26 39.32 50.76
N SER A 179 -100.13 38.47 51.32
CA SER A 179 -101.52 38.78 51.70
C SER A 179 -102.09 37.64 52.53
#